data_AF-A0A9R1VC19-F1
#
_entry.id   AF-A0A9R1VC19-F1
#
_cell.length_a   1.000
_cell.length_b   1.000
_cell.length_c   1.000
_cell.angle_alpha   90.00
_cell.angle_beta   90.00
_cell.angle_gamma   90.00
#
_symmetry.space_group_name_H-M   'P 1'
#
loop_
_entity.id
_entity.type
_entity.pdbx_description
1 polymer ?
#
loop_
_entity_poly.entity_id
_entity_poly.type
_entity_poly.pdbx_seq_one_letter_code
_entity_poly.pdbx_strand_id
1 'polypeptide(L)'
;MSFINELRGECRLCQNNAMLISDHLSLKKFLIYSLQKSNPPTGKHLVKSLSLRLSIKKSLSVSCELKMDQPSNAPLSSPVSVIGSQFMAPNQFDIIVDIITTGNLVVTDIDHKIMLQVKSCDTSFHQQRVLVDADGKPIVLMRGKIMSEHDRWNVFRGNSKSKSDMIFTTQSAHMIQFKTNVQVFLAKKTGKKNVCDFKINGSWTNRNCTIYMGDTSTPIAQMSKMQSSEDVTNKFMVTIYPNVDYAFVVVLIAIVEVMKMNNSVIKEKFAREVIGGLSNIIVGALLL
;
A
#
# COMPACT_ATOMS: atom_id res chain seq x y z
N MET A 1 2.34 -7.62 -46.05
CA MET A 1 3.80 -7.41 -45.91
C MET A 1 4.20 -6.02 -45.39
N SER A 2 3.37 -4.96 -45.49
CA SER A 2 3.77 -3.63 -44.99
C SER A 2 3.77 -3.49 -43.45
N PHE A 3 2.94 -4.26 -42.73
CA PHE A 3 2.80 -4.16 -41.27
C PHE A 3 4.05 -4.60 -40.46
N ILE A 4 4.89 -5.49 -41.02
CA ILE A 4 6.13 -5.94 -40.34
C ILE A 4 7.22 -4.88 -40.41
N ASN A 5 7.24 -4.06 -41.48
CA ASN A 5 8.27 -3.04 -41.67
C ASN A 5 7.98 -1.77 -40.84
N GLU A 6 6.71 -1.44 -40.61
CA GLU A 6 6.30 -0.30 -39.78
C GLU A 6 6.62 -0.55 -38.28
N LEU A 7 6.40 -1.78 -37.79
CA LEU A 7 6.80 -2.19 -36.43
C LEU A 7 8.32 -2.30 -36.23
N ARG A 8 9.10 -2.45 -37.31
CA ARG A 8 10.57 -2.48 -37.24
C ARG A 8 11.18 -1.08 -37.07
N GLY A 9 10.48 -0.04 -37.53
CA GLY A 9 10.88 1.37 -37.37
C GLY A 9 10.76 1.84 -35.92
N GLU A 10 9.64 1.53 -35.26
CA GLU A 10 9.38 1.92 -33.87
C GLU A 10 10.22 1.13 -32.84
N CYS A 11 10.75 -0.03 -33.21
CA CYS A 11 11.48 -0.92 -32.29
C CYS A 11 12.97 -0.59 -32.13
N ARG A 12 13.54 0.35 -32.91
CA ARG A 12 14.94 0.77 -32.72
C ARG A 12 15.17 1.53 -31.41
N LEU A 13 14.14 2.08 -30.77
CA LEU A 13 14.26 2.69 -29.44
C LEU A 13 14.25 1.68 -28.27
N CYS A 14 13.88 0.41 -28.51
CA CYS A 14 13.72 -0.60 -27.44
C CYS A 14 14.87 -1.62 -27.36
N GLN A 15 15.94 -1.48 -28.15
CA GLN A 15 17.00 -2.49 -28.27
C GLN A 15 17.87 -2.69 -27.01
N ASN A 16 17.71 -1.88 -25.96
CA ASN A 16 18.59 -1.93 -24.78
C ASN A 16 18.06 -2.73 -23.57
N ASN A 17 16.91 -3.42 -23.67
CA ASN A 17 16.41 -4.23 -22.54
C ASN A 17 15.91 -5.62 -23.01
N ALA A 18 16.70 -6.65 -22.76
CA ALA A 18 16.43 -8.04 -23.17
C ALA A 18 15.15 -8.64 -22.54
N MET A 19 14.69 -8.12 -21.40
CA MET A 19 13.52 -8.64 -20.68
C MET A 19 12.17 -8.29 -21.37
N LEU A 20 12.10 -7.16 -22.08
CA LEU A 20 10.88 -6.69 -22.77
C LEU A 20 10.58 -7.48 -24.07
N ILE A 21 11.59 -8.10 -24.67
CA ILE A 21 11.46 -8.80 -25.96
C ILE A 21 10.70 -10.14 -25.78
N SER A 22 10.82 -10.77 -24.60
CA SER A 22 10.19 -12.06 -24.28
C SER A 22 8.66 -11.97 -24.23
N ASP A 23 8.11 -10.98 -23.52
CA ASP A 23 6.66 -10.81 -23.37
C ASP A 23 6.00 -10.40 -24.69
N HIS A 24 6.72 -9.59 -25.49
CA HIS A 24 6.22 -9.13 -26.78
C HIS A 24 6.23 -10.22 -27.87
N LEU A 25 7.16 -11.18 -27.81
CA LEU A 25 7.16 -12.37 -28.67
C LEU A 25 6.04 -13.34 -28.29
N SER A 26 5.77 -13.48 -26.99
CA SER A 26 4.71 -14.36 -26.46
C SER A 26 3.32 -13.86 -26.85
N LEU A 27 3.08 -12.55 -26.73
CA LEU A 27 1.84 -11.91 -27.22
C LEU A 27 1.70 -12.01 -28.75
N LYS A 28 2.80 -11.87 -29.51
CA LYS A 28 2.80 -12.05 -30.97
C LYS A 28 2.45 -13.48 -31.38
N LYS A 29 2.98 -14.50 -30.69
CA LYS A 29 2.65 -15.92 -30.92
C LYS A 29 1.18 -16.21 -30.60
N PHE A 30 0.66 -15.67 -29.50
CA PHE A 30 -0.74 -15.84 -29.09
C PHE A 30 -1.71 -15.23 -30.11
N LEU A 31 -1.41 -14.04 -30.63
CA LEU A 31 -2.22 -13.35 -31.65
C LEU A 31 -2.21 -14.06 -33.01
N ILE A 32 -1.06 -14.60 -33.44
CA ILE A 32 -0.97 -15.39 -34.68
C ILE A 32 -1.80 -16.67 -34.55
N TYR A 33 -1.74 -17.35 -33.40
CA TYR A 33 -2.54 -18.53 -33.10
C TYR A 33 -4.04 -18.24 -33.12
N SER A 34 -4.48 -17.12 -32.55
CA SER A 34 -5.90 -16.72 -32.57
C SER A 34 -6.41 -16.32 -33.96
N LEU A 35 -5.55 -15.77 -34.83
CA LEU A 35 -5.93 -15.37 -36.20
C LEU A 35 -5.99 -16.56 -37.17
N GLN A 36 -5.20 -17.61 -36.96
CA GLN A 36 -5.22 -18.81 -37.81
C GLN A 36 -6.45 -19.71 -37.56
N LYS A 37 -7.09 -19.61 -36.39
CA LYS A 37 -8.22 -20.48 -36.00
C LYS A 37 -9.59 -19.98 -36.47
N SER A 38 -9.68 -18.83 -37.15
CA SER A 38 -10.94 -18.27 -37.64
C SER A 38 -10.94 -18.11 -39.16
N ASN A 39 -11.70 -18.95 -39.88
CA ASN A 39 -12.12 -18.71 -41.25
C ASN A 39 -13.55 -19.26 -41.47
N PRO A 40 -14.45 -18.60 -42.23
CA PRO A 40 -14.24 -17.39 -43.02
C PRO A 40 -14.77 -16.08 -42.40
N PRO A 41 -14.24 -14.91 -42.83
CA PRO A 41 -14.47 -13.63 -42.19
C PRO A 41 -15.74 -12.95 -42.71
N THR A 42 -16.67 -12.65 -41.82
CA THR A 42 -17.73 -11.66 -42.06
C THR A 42 -17.27 -10.26 -41.59
N GLY A 43 -17.76 -9.20 -42.24
CA GLY A 43 -17.29 -7.80 -42.07
C GLY A 43 -17.25 -7.25 -40.62
N LYS A 44 -17.91 -7.92 -39.66
CA LYS A 44 -17.83 -7.62 -38.21
C LYS A 44 -16.44 -7.89 -37.61
N HIS A 45 -15.62 -8.76 -38.22
CA HIS A 45 -14.26 -9.07 -37.75
C HIS A 45 -13.24 -7.95 -38.05
N LEU A 46 -13.43 -7.19 -39.13
CA LEU A 46 -12.54 -6.08 -39.47
C LEU A 46 -12.63 -4.96 -38.43
N VAL A 47 -13.86 -4.65 -37.97
CA VAL A 47 -14.11 -3.61 -36.96
C VAL A 47 -13.54 -4.01 -35.59
N LYS A 48 -13.67 -5.28 -35.18
CA LYS A 48 -13.04 -5.78 -33.94
C LYS A 48 -11.51 -5.75 -34.02
N SER A 49 -10.93 -6.09 -35.17
CA SER A 49 -9.48 -6.00 -35.41
C SER A 49 -8.97 -4.55 -35.32
N LEU A 50 -9.68 -3.59 -35.90
CA LEU A 50 -9.35 -2.16 -35.81
C LEU A 50 -9.50 -1.61 -34.38
N SER A 51 -10.56 -1.98 -33.67
CA SER A 51 -10.76 -1.59 -32.26
C SER A 51 -9.68 -2.15 -31.34
N LEU A 52 -9.25 -3.39 -31.57
CA LEU A 52 -8.15 -4.01 -30.84
C LEU A 52 -6.80 -3.35 -31.18
N ARG A 53 -6.58 -2.96 -32.45
CA ARG A 53 -5.39 -2.19 -32.87
C ARG A 53 -5.32 -0.83 -32.18
N LEU A 54 -6.44 -0.11 -32.06
CA LEU A 54 -6.50 1.14 -31.32
C LEU A 54 -6.25 0.92 -29.82
N SER A 55 -6.82 -0.13 -29.22
CA SER A 55 -6.59 -0.44 -27.80
C SER A 55 -5.14 -0.80 -27.50
N ILE A 56 -4.48 -1.55 -28.39
CA ILE A 56 -3.05 -1.89 -28.24
C ILE A 56 -2.16 -0.66 -28.43
N LYS A 57 -2.41 0.17 -29.46
CA LYS A 57 -1.67 1.45 -29.63
C LYS A 57 -1.87 2.40 -28.45
N LYS A 58 -3.08 2.48 -27.91
CA LYS A 58 -3.39 3.30 -26.74
C LYS A 58 -2.71 2.76 -25.48
N SER A 59 -2.68 1.43 -25.30
CA SER A 59 -1.97 0.80 -24.18
C SER A 59 -0.46 0.94 -24.27
N LEU A 60 0.13 0.86 -25.47
CA LEU A 60 1.55 1.13 -25.72
C LEU A 60 1.91 2.61 -25.51
N SER A 61 1.07 3.55 -25.99
CA SER A 61 1.23 4.99 -25.74
C SER A 61 1.21 5.31 -24.25
N VAL A 62 0.22 4.77 -23.52
CA VAL A 62 0.11 4.92 -22.06
C VAL A 62 1.33 4.32 -21.34
N SER A 63 1.84 3.19 -21.81
CA SER A 63 3.03 2.55 -21.22
C SER A 63 4.33 3.33 -21.49
N CYS A 64 4.42 4.03 -22.63
CA CYS A 64 5.53 4.92 -22.95
C CYS A 64 5.45 6.25 -22.18
N GLU A 65 4.26 6.84 -22.02
CA GLU A 65 4.04 8.04 -21.20
C GLU A 65 4.30 7.79 -19.71
N LEU A 66 3.94 6.62 -19.19
CA LEU A 66 4.23 6.23 -17.79
C LEU A 66 5.73 6.02 -17.50
N LYS A 67 6.60 6.00 -18.52
CA LYS A 67 8.04 5.78 -18.35
C LYS A 67 8.89 7.03 -18.61
N MET A 68 8.28 8.17 -18.95
CA MET A 68 8.99 9.44 -19.13
C MET A 68 8.96 10.37 -17.91
N ASP A 69 8.32 9.96 -16.81
CA ASP A 69 8.29 10.75 -15.58
C ASP A 69 8.79 9.88 -14.42
N GLN A 70 10.09 9.58 -14.42
CA GLN A 70 10.79 9.34 -13.16
C GLN A 70 10.97 10.73 -12.53
N PRO A 71 10.26 11.08 -11.44
CA PRO A 71 10.65 12.25 -10.68
C PRO A 71 12.08 11.97 -10.22
N SER A 72 13.04 12.76 -10.69
CA SER A 72 14.32 12.87 -10.00
C SER A 72 13.98 13.41 -8.62
N ASN A 73 13.83 12.51 -7.64
CA ASN A 73 13.50 12.92 -6.28
C ASN A 73 14.69 13.72 -5.78
N ALA A 74 14.53 15.05 -5.78
CA ALA A 74 15.47 15.95 -5.16
C ALA A 74 15.71 15.46 -3.72
N PRO A 75 16.96 15.42 -3.25
CA PRO A 75 17.25 14.97 -1.89
C PRO A 75 16.40 15.76 -0.90
N LEU A 76 15.75 15.05 0.05
CA LEU A 76 15.02 15.69 1.14
C LEU A 76 15.94 16.72 1.81
N SER A 77 15.48 17.97 1.95
CA SER A 77 16.31 19.04 2.50
C SER A 77 16.61 18.87 4.01
N SER A 78 16.04 17.85 4.66
CA SER A 78 16.33 17.49 6.05
C SER A 78 15.99 16.02 6.34
N PRO A 79 16.76 15.34 7.21
CA PRO A 79 16.47 13.96 7.63
C PRO A 79 15.16 13.87 8.42
N VAL A 80 14.37 12.81 8.15
CA VAL A 80 13.12 12.53 8.87
C VAL A 80 13.41 11.49 9.97
N SER A 81 13.73 11.98 11.18
CA SER A 81 13.99 11.15 12.36
C SER A 81 12.89 11.34 13.42
N VAL A 82 12.07 10.32 13.65
CA VAL A 82 10.90 10.42 14.54
C VAL A 82 11.04 9.53 15.78
N ILE A 83 11.40 8.26 15.59
CA ILE A 83 11.66 7.30 16.67
C ILE A 83 13.13 7.38 17.11
N GLY A 84 14.04 7.35 16.13
CA GLY A 84 15.47 7.49 16.39
C GLY A 84 16.34 7.37 15.13
N SER A 85 17.48 8.07 15.14
CA SER A 85 18.40 8.15 14.00
C SER A 85 19.09 6.83 13.65
N GLN A 86 19.11 5.86 14.57
CA GLN A 86 19.64 4.52 14.32
C GLN A 86 18.79 3.73 13.31
N PHE A 87 17.56 4.15 13.05
CA PHE A 87 16.65 3.52 12.10
C PHE A 87 16.66 4.24 10.75
N MET A 88 17.77 4.85 10.36
CA MET A 88 17.89 5.62 9.12
C MET A 88 19.01 5.07 8.24
N ALA A 89 18.77 5.08 6.93
CA ALA A 89 19.79 4.75 5.93
C ALA A 89 20.03 5.95 5.01
N PRO A 90 21.26 6.18 4.54
CA PRO A 90 21.58 7.30 3.66
C PRO A 90 20.99 7.15 2.26
N ASN A 91 20.70 5.91 1.84
CA ASN A 91 20.19 5.58 0.53
C ASN A 91 18.78 5.02 0.63
N GLN A 92 18.05 5.08 -0.50
CA GLN A 92 16.77 4.42 -0.65
C GLN A 92 16.96 2.90 -0.60
N PHE A 93 16.05 2.19 0.07
CA PHE A 93 16.05 0.73 0.10
C PHE A 93 14.62 0.20 0.27
N ASP A 94 14.42 -1.08 -0.05
CA ASP A 94 13.13 -1.74 0.10
C ASP A 94 13.13 -2.65 1.32
N ILE A 95 11.98 -2.70 2.00
CA ILE A 95 11.68 -3.69 3.05
C ILE A 95 10.48 -4.53 2.61
N ILE A 96 10.42 -5.76 3.13
CA ILE A 96 9.28 -6.65 2.96
C ILE A 96 8.51 -6.68 4.28
N VAL A 97 7.21 -6.42 4.20
CA VAL A 97 6.29 -6.54 5.33
C VAL A 97 5.44 -7.79 5.14
N ASP A 98 5.44 -8.65 6.15
CA ASP A 98 4.67 -9.90 6.21
C ASP A 98 3.63 -9.82 7.33
N ILE A 99 2.35 -9.78 6.97
CA ILE A 99 1.24 -9.83 7.93
C ILE A 99 1.01 -11.28 8.33
N ILE A 100 1.57 -11.68 9.47
CA ILE A 100 1.46 -13.08 9.97
C ILE A 100 0.05 -13.36 10.47
N THR A 101 -0.45 -12.50 11.36
CA THR A 101 -1.83 -12.53 11.86
C THR A 101 -2.29 -11.11 12.13
N THR A 102 -3.56 -10.95 12.47
CA THR A 102 -4.10 -9.69 13.01
C THR A 102 -3.16 -9.07 14.05
N GLY A 103 -2.56 -7.94 13.70
CA GLY A 103 -1.71 -7.18 14.60
C GLY A 103 -0.29 -7.72 14.83
N ASN A 104 0.10 -8.82 14.19
CA ASN A 104 1.47 -9.32 14.25
C ASN A 104 2.10 -9.20 12.86
N LEU A 105 3.21 -8.47 12.76
CA LEU A 105 3.93 -8.23 11.51
C LEU A 105 5.39 -8.65 11.67
N VAL A 106 5.98 -9.18 10.60
CA VAL A 106 7.43 -9.34 10.48
C VAL A 106 7.91 -8.46 9.35
N VAL A 107 9.00 -7.72 9.60
CA VAL A 107 9.63 -6.84 8.63
C VAL A 107 11.04 -7.36 8.36
N THR A 108 11.33 -7.64 7.09
CA THR A 108 12.65 -8.07 6.64
C THR A 108 13.23 -7.10 5.61
N ASP A 109 14.53 -7.19 5.39
CA ASP A 109 15.13 -6.69 4.15
C ASP A 109 14.77 -7.61 2.96
N ILE A 110 15.32 -7.28 1.78
CA ILE A 110 15.16 -8.05 0.55
C ILE A 110 15.83 -9.43 0.60
N ASP A 111 16.80 -9.63 1.49
CA ASP A 111 17.51 -10.90 1.72
C ASP A 111 16.80 -11.74 2.80
N HIS A 112 15.59 -11.35 3.19
CA HIS A 112 14.77 -12.00 4.22
C HIS A 112 15.37 -12.01 5.63
N LYS A 113 16.33 -11.13 5.91
CA LYS A 113 16.83 -10.92 7.27
C LYS A 113 15.86 -10.07 8.07
N ILE A 114 15.48 -10.54 9.25
CA ILE A 114 14.56 -9.84 10.14
C ILE A 114 15.19 -8.52 10.60
N MET A 115 14.47 -7.43 10.39
CA MET A 115 14.85 -6.09 10.84
C MET A 115 14.04 -5.67 12.07
N LEU A 116 12.72 -5.85 12.01
CA LEU A 116 11.77 -5.43 13.05
C LEU A 116 10.60 -6.41 13.11
N GLN A 117 9.94 -6.47 14.27
CA GLN A 117 8.69 -7.18 14.42
C GLN A 117 7.66 -6.32 15.14
N VAL A 118 6.40 -6.50 14.79
CA VAL A 118 5.27 -5.91 15.52
C VAL A 118 4.53 -7.05 16.19
N LYS A 119 4.30 -6.91 17.50
CA LYS A 119 3.58 -7.90 18.29
C LYS A 119 2.33 -7.30 18.92
N SER A 120 1.24 -8.07 18.90
CA SER A 120 0.05 -7.75 19.68
C SER A 120 0.33 -7.87 21.18
N CYS A 121 -0.14 -6.89 21.95
CA CYS A 121 -0.08 -6.88 23.41
C CYS A 121 -1.38 -6.29 23.97
N ASP A 122 -2.50 -6.68 23.35
CA ASP A 122 -3.84 -6.23 23.70
C ASP A 122 -4.15 -6.49 25.19
N THR A 123 -4.88 -5.56 25.80
CA THR A 123 -5.42 -5.70 27.15
C THR A 123 -6.93 -5.72 27.08
N SER A 124 -7.62 -6.10 28.17
CA SER A 124 -9.08 -6.16 28.24
C SER A 124 -9.77 -4.87 27.77
N PHE A 125 -9.09 -3.74 27.97
CA PHE A 125 -9.60 -2.44 27.55
C PHE A 125 -8.92 -1.96 26.28
N HIS A 126 -7.60 -2.05 26.13
CA HIS A 126 -6.90 -1.36 25.03
C HIS A 126 -6.39 -2.28 23.94
N GLN A 127 -6.65 -1.89 22.68
CA GLN A 127 -5.93 -2.42 21.54
C GLN A 127 -4.52 -1.83 21.52
N GLN A 128 -3.49 -2.69 21.55
CA GLN A 128 -2.09 -2.30 21.70
C GLN A 128 -1.16 -3.15 20.85
N ARG A 129 -0.12 -2.52 20.33
CA ARG A 129 0.96 -3.17 19.59
C ARG A 129 2.29 -2.70 20.13
N VAL A 130 3.31 -3.54 20.09
CA VAL A 130 4.69 -3.17 20.40
C VAL A 130 5.56 -3.42 19.19
N LEU A 131 6.34 -2.42 18.80
CA LEU A 131 7.43 -2.61 17.85
C LEU A 131 8.65 -3.10 18.64
N VAL A 132 9.24 -4.19 18.18
CA VAL A 132 10.48 -4.75 18.73
C VAL A 132 11.55 -4.86 17.64
N ASP A 133 12.81 -4.83 18.05
CA ASP A 133 13.93 -5.16 17.14
C ASP A 133 14.01 -6.67 16.84
N ALA A 134 15.01 -7.06 16.06
CA ALA A 134 15.26 -8.46 15.70
C ALA A 134 15.46 -9.37 16.92
N ASP A 135 16.02 -8.84 18.03
CA ASP A 135 16.27 -9.55 19.28
C ASP A 135 15.04 -9.55 20.22
N GLY A 136 13.94 -8.91 19.81
CA GLY A 136 12.71 -8.82 20.58
C GLY A 136 12.70 -7.73 21.65
N LYS A 137 13.69 -6.83 21.67
CA LYS A 137 13.72 -5.69 22.59
C LYS A 137 12.73 -4.61 22.13
N PRO A 138 11.93 -4.04 23.05
CA PRO A 138 10.93 -3.06 22.70
C PRO A 138 11.51 -1.71 22.29
N ILE A 139 10.96 -1.16 21.20
CA ILE A 139 11.31 0.15 20.63
C ILE A 139 10.22 1.17 20.92
N VAL A 140 8.96 0.85 20.58
CA VAL A 140 7.79 1.72 20.84
C VAL A 140 6.52 0.94 21.15
N LEU A 141 5.64 1.56 21.93
CA LEU A 141 4.30 1.08 22.23
C LEU A 141 3.25 1.90 21.47
N MET A 142 2.41 1.22 20.71
CA MET A 142 1.24 1.79 20.03
C MET A 142 -0.02 1.44 20.83
N ARG A 143 -0.88 2.42 21.10
CA ARG A 143 -2.11 2.22 21.88
C ARG A 143 -3.28 2.94 21.24
N GLY A 144 -4.31 2.18 20.88
CA GLY A 144 -5.60 2.69 20.43
C GLY A 144 -6.43 3.27 21.58
N LYS A 145 -7.19 4.33 21.29
CA LYS A 145 -8.26 4.83 22.17
C LYS A 145 -9.57 4.11 21.84
N ILE A 146 -10.25 3.54 22.85
CA ILE A 146 -11.45 2.73 22.59
C ILE A 146 -12.74 3.51 22.45
N MET A 147 -12.72 4.81 22.74
CA MET A 147 -13.92 5.68 22.70
C MET A 147 -13.60 6.99 21.99
N SER A 148 -13.25 6.94 20.71
CA SER A 148 -13.19 8.14 19.88
C SER A 148 -13.76 7.85 18.51
N GLU A 149 -14.61 8.74 18.00
CA GLU A 149 -15.21 8.68 16.66
C GLU A 149 -14.18 8.68 15.51
N HIS A 150 -12.89 8.87 15.80
CA HIS A 150 -11.82 9.02 14.82
C HIS A 150 -10.62 8.10 15.08
N ASP A 151 -10.81 6.78 15.27
CA ASP A 151 -9.75 5.74 15.33
C ASP A 151 -8.37 6.29 15.74
N ARG A 152 -8.23 6.81 16.97
CA ARG A 152 -7.00 7.52 17.37
C ARG A 152 -6.00 6.57 18.00
N TRP A 153 -4.74 6.68 17.58
CA TRP A 153 -3.62 5.95 18.16
C TRP A 153 -2.59 6.89 18.76
N ASN A 154 -2.07 6.53 19.92
CA ASN A 154 -0.95 7.19 20.55
C ASN A 154 0.27 6.27 20.50
N VAL A 155 1.43 6.84 20.18
CA VAL A 155 2.70 6.11 20.11
C VAL A 155 3.66 6.65 21.18
N PHE A 156 4.24 5.75 21.96
CA PHE A 156 5.09 6.06 23.10
C PHE A 156 6.46 5.40 22.96
N ARG A 157 7.49 6.02 23.54
CA ARG A 157 8.84 5.47 23.59
C ARG A 157 8.91 4.24 24.50
N GLY A 158 9.57 3.18 24.03
CA GLY A 158 9.72 1.91 24.75
C GLY A 158 8.36 1.35 25.17
N ASN A 159 8.24 1.01 26.45
CA ASN A 159 7.02 0.45 27.04
C ASN A 159 6.20 1.48 27.83
N SER A 160 6.58 2.77 27.75
CA SER A 160 5.93 3.81 28.53
C SER A 160 4.50 4.08 28.06
N LYS A 161 3.67 4.59 28.97
CA LYS A 161 2.33 5.11 28.70
C LYS A 161 2.19 6.58 29.14
N SER A 162 3.30 7.20 29.56
CA SER A 162 3.32 8.58 30.04
C SER A 162 3.18 9.56 28.89
N LYS A 163 2.49 10.68 29.13
CA LYS A 163 2.37 11.78 28.14
C LYS A 163 3.74 12.35 27.75
N SER A 164 4.71 12.35 28.66
CA SER A 164 6.08 12.82 28.39
C SER A 164 6.84 11.97 27.38
N ASP A 165 6.49 10.68 27.29
CA ASP A 165 7.12 9.71 26.40
C ASP A 165 6.36 9.54 25.09
N MET A 166 5.29 10.32 24.88
CA MET A 166 4.54 10.32 23.64
C MET A 166 5.40 10.89 22.51
N ILE A 167 5.50 10.15 21.41
CA ILE A 167 6.26 10.54 20.23
C ILE A 167 5.32 11.25 19.25
N PHE A 168 4.18 10.62 18.95
CA PHE A 168 3.17 11.16 18.07
C PHE A 168 1.80 10.53 18.31
N THR A 169 0.79 11.13 17.69
CA THR A 169 -0.58 10.61 17.63
C THR A 169 -1.03 10.52 16.17
N THR A 170 -1.94 9.59 15.88
CA THR A 170 -2.57 9.48 14.58
C THR A 170 -4.07 9.72 14.69
N GLN A 171 -4.64 10.30 13.64
CA GLN A 171 -6.07 10.45 13.49
C GLN A 171 -6.48 10.01 12.09
N SER A 172 -7.52 9.19 12.02
CA SER A 172 -8.19 8.87 10.76
C SER A 172 -9.06 10.05 10.34
N ALA A 173 -8.83 10.58 9.13
CA ALA A 173 -9.62 11.72 8.63
C ALA A 173 -10.93 11.26 8.00
N HIS A 174 -10.97 10.10 7.34
CA HIS A 174 -12.14 9.34 6.89
C HIS A 174 -11.63 8.08 6.14
N MET A 175 -12.17 6.90 6.45
CA MET A 175 -11.78 5.62 5.81
C MET A 175 -12.93 5.07 4.94
N ILE A 176 -13.28 5.77 3.87
CA ILE A 176 -14.27 5.26 2.89
C ILE A 176 -13.61 4.14 2.07
N GLN A 177 -14.40 3.08 1.83
CA GLN A 177 -14.19 1.73 1.28
C GLN A 177 -12.85 1.34 0.60
N PHE A 178 -12.09 2.25 -0.02
CA PHE A 178 -10.81 1.98 -0.67
C PHE A 178 -9.69 2.98 -0.37
N LYS A 179 -10.00 4.16 0.18
CA LYS A 179 -9.01 5.21 0.42
C LYS A 179 -8.54 5.16 1.86
N THR A 180 -7.23 5.11 2.05
CA THR A 180 -6.56 5.33 3.33
C THR A 180 -6.27 6.81 3.43
N ASN A 181 -6.72 7.44 4.51
CA ASN A 181 -6.33 8.81 4.88
C ASN A 181 -6.10 8.86 6.39
N VAL A 182 -4.82 8.80 6.77
CA VAL A 182 -4.39 8.89 8.17
C VAL A 182 -3.44 10.05 8.30
N GLN A 183 -3.71 10.93 9.26
CA GLN A 183 -2.88 12.07 9.60
C GLN A 183 -2.08 11.77 10.86
N VAL A 184 -0.85 12.26 10.90
CA VAL A 184 0.10 12.07 12.01
C VAL A 184 0.46 13.42 12.59
N PHE A 185 0.45 13.51 13.91
CA PHE A 185 0.77 14.72 14.67
C PHE A 185 1.85 14.40 15.70
N LEU A 186 3.04 14.98 15.54
CA LEU A 186 4.15 14.85 16.48
C LEU A 186 3.77 15.49 17.83
N ALA A 187 4.23 14.89 18.94
CA ALA A 187 3.91 15.38 20.27
C ALA A 187 4.59 16.72 20.60
N LYS A 188 5.82 16.90 20.12
CA LYS A 188 6.59 18.15 20.24
C LYS A 188 6.41 18.98 18.98
N LYS A 189 5.32 19.73 18.89
CA LYS A 189 5.09 20.65 17.77
C LYS A 189 5.76 22.00 18.00
N THR A 190 6.57 22.43 17.03
CA THR A 190 7.11 23.79 16.93
C THR A 190 6.30 24.69 15.98
N GLY A 191 5.26 24.15 15.31
CA GLY A 191 4.50 24.83 14.26
C GLY A 191 3.01 25.10 14.57
N LYS A 192 2.24 25.52 13.54
CA LYS A 192 0.81 25.86 13.65
C LYS A 192 -0.01 24.65 14.15
N LYS A 193 -0.97 24.91 15.05
CA LYS A 193 -1.69 23.88 15.83
C LYS A 193 -2.50 22.85 15.00
N ASN A 194 -2.81 23.10 13.72
CA ASN A 194 -3.77 22.30 12.96
C ASN A 194 -3.26 21.68 11.63
N VAL A 195 -1.95 21.76 11.35
CA VAL A 195 -1.36 21.09 10.16
C VAL A 195 -0.82 19.73 10.58
N CYS A 196 -1.05 18.69 9.78
CA CYS A 196 -0.47 17.37 10.04
C CYS A 196 1.02 17.36 9.71
N ASP A 197 1.81 16.65 10.51
CA ASP A 197 3.26 16.55 10.31
C ASP A 197 3.59 15.47 9.28
N PHE A 198 2.72 14.46 9.15
CA PHE A 198 2.76 13.47 8.09
C PHE A 198 1.34 13.03 7.71
N LYS A 199 1.19 12.50 6.49
CA LYS A 199 -0.06 11.91 6.03
C LYS A 199 0.17 10.63 5.23
N ILE A 200 -0.76 9.69 5.37
CA ILE A 200 -0.80 8.44 4.62
C ILE A 200 -1.98 8.52 3.67
N ASN A 201 -1.72 8.42 2.37
CA ASN A 201 -2.76 8.43 1.32
C ASN A 201 -2.64 7.18 0.44
N GLY A 202 -3.69 6.86 -0.32
CA GLY A 202 -3.71 5.76 -1.30
C GLY A 202 -4.73 4.69 -0.93
N SER A 203 -4.53 3.46 -1.41
CA SER A 203 -5.36 2.29 -1.14
C SER A 203 -4.55 1.19 -0.48
N TRP A 204 -4.95 0.85 0.75
CA TRP A 204 -4.33 -0.24 1.51
C TRP A 204 -4.55 -1.58 0.83
N THR A 205 -5.77 -1.83 0.35
CA THR A 205 -6.16 -3.08 -0.32
C THR A 205 -5.37 -3.30 -1.61
N ASN A 206 -5.10 -2.22 -2.35
CA ASN A 206 -4.32 -2.30 -3.59
C ASN A 206 -2.81 -2.21 -3.36
N ARG A 207 -2.35 -2.14 -2.10
CA ARG A 207 -0.95 -1.96 -1.71
C ARG A 207 -0.28 -0.81 -2.45
N ASN A 208 -0.94 0.35 -2.52
CA ASN A 208 -0.44 1.55 -3.19
C ASN A 208 -0.51 2.79 -2.28
N CYS A 209 -0.35 2.58 -0.98
CA CYS A 209 -0.27 3.66 -0.01
C CYS A 209 1.08 4.38 -0.09
N THR A 210 1.06 5.70 0.04
CA THR A 210 2.25 6.54 0.13
C THR A 210 2.19 7.37 1.41
N ILE A 211 3.31 7.45 2.10
CA ILE A 211 3.50 8.25 3.31
C ILE A 211 4.22 9.52 2.90
N TYR A 212 3.66 10.67 3.29
CA TYR A 212 4.15 11.99 2.94
C TYR A 212 4.56 12.78 4.19
N MET A 213 5.60 13.60 4.05
CA MET A 213 5.95 14.62 5.03
C MET A 213 5.05 15.85 4.85
N GLY A 214 4.46 16.29 5.95
CA GLY A 214 3.52 17.39 6.03
C GLY A 214 2.37 17.29 5.04
N ASP A 215 1.86 18.45 4.65
CA ASP A 215 0.90 18.57 3.56
C ASP A 215 1.53 18.75 2.18
N THR A 216 2.85 18.95 2.13
CA THR A 216 3.64 19.38 0.96
C THR A 216 3.88 18.28 -0.09
N SER A 217 3.25 17.12 0.06
CA SER A 217 3.30 15.99 -0.90
C SER A 217 4.70 15.41 -1.15
N THR A 218 5.68 15.63 -0.25
CA THR A 218 7.01 14.98 -0.32
C THR A 218 6.90 13.55 0.18
N PRO A 219 7.08 12.52 -0.68
CA PRO A 219 6.99 11.12 -0.24
C PRO A 219 8.21 10.73 0.60
N ILE A 220 7.98 9.98 1.68
CA ILE A 220 9.02 9.41 2.54
C ILE A 220 9.02 7.89 2.56
N ALA A 221 7.91 7.28 2.15
CA ALA A 221 7.82 5.84 1.90
C ALA A 221 6.66 5.52 0.96
N GLN A 222 6.79 4.44 0.19
CA GLN A 222 5.78 4.00 -0.76
C GLN A 222 5.59 2.49 -0.71
N MET A 223 4.34 2.06 -0.52
CA MET A 223 3.92 0.67 -0.56
C MET A 223 3.73 0.22 -2.01
N SER A 224 4.11 -1.02 -2.30
CA SER A 224 3.93 -1.66 -3.59
C SER A 224 3.58 -3.14 -3.45
N LYS A 225 2.91 -3.68 -4.46
CA LYS A 225 2.64 -5.13 -4.54
C LYS A 225 3.93 -5.88 -4.84
N MET A 226 4.09 -7.03 -4.21
CA MET A 226 5.15 -7.97 -4.54
C MET A 226 4.77 -8.71 -5.84
N GLN A 227 5.71 -8.83 -6.79
CA GLN A 227 5.46 -9.52 -8.09
C GLN A 227 5.67 -11.04 -8.00
N SER A 228 5.36 -11.67 -6.86
CA SER A 228 5.52 -13.12 -6.70
C SER A 228 4.37 -13.88 -7.35
N SER A 229 4.67 -15.04 -7.95
CA SER A 229 3.70 -15.95 -8.59
C SER A 229 2.84 -16.73 -7.58
N GLU A 230 3.16 -16.66 -6.30
CA GLU A 230 2.34 -17.18 -5.22
C GLU A 230 1.54 -16.02 -4.62
N ASP A 231 0.21 -16.17 -4.63
CA ASP A 231 -0.81 -15.27 -4.06
C ASP A 231 -0.67 -15.16 -2.53
N VAL A 232 0.48 -14.72 -2.03
CA VAL A 232 0.63 -14.38 -0.61
C VAL A 232 0.08 -12.97 -0.42
N THR A 233 -1.25 -12.87 -0.33
CA THR A 233 -2.01 -11.62 -0.13
C THR A 233 -1.56 -10.77 1.07
N ASN A 234 -0.82 -11.39 2.00
CA ASN A 234 -0.36 -10.82 3.26
C ASN A 234 1.04 -10.18 3.19
N LYS A 235 1.80 -10.40 2.11
CA LYS A 235 3.13 -9.81 1.93
C LYS A 235 3.11 -8.65 0.94
N PHE A 236 3.89 -7.61 1.23
CA PHE A 236 4.05 -6.48 0.32
C PHE A 236 5.40 -5.80 0.55
N MET A 237 5.83 -5.05 -0.45
CA MET A 237 7.07 -4.26 -0.36
C MET A 237 6.76 -2.84 0.05
N VAL A 238 7.72 -2.22 0.73
CA VAL A 238 7.71 -0.80 1.04
C VAL A 238 9.07 -0.22 0.72
N THR A 239 9.10 0.74 -0.18
CA THR A 239 10.29 1.54 -0.47
C THR A 239 10.42 2.63 0.57
N ILE A 240 11.57 2.66 1.25
CA ILE A 240 11.96 3.68 2.23
C ILE A 240 12.89 4.68 1.53
N TYR A 241 12.54 5.96 1.56
CA TYR A 241 13.35 7.01 0.95
C TYR A 241 14.61 7.32 1.76
N PRO A 242 15.63 7.94 1.13
CA PRO A 242 16.87 8.34 1.81
C PRO A 242 16.61 9.16 3.07
N ASN A 243 17.37 8.88 4.14
CA ASN A 243 17.31 9.61 5.41
C ASN A 243 15.92 9.64 6.05
N VAL A 244 15.16 8.56 5.91
CA VAL A 244 13.87 8.35 6.58
C VAL A 244 14.00 7.27 7.65
N ASP A 245 13.41 7.53 8.80
CA ASP A 245 13.27 6.57 9.91
C ASP A 245 12.32 5.42 9.50
N TYR A 246 12.87 4.25 9.18
CA TYR A 246 12.08 3.10 8.75
C TYR A 246 11.26 2.48 9.89
N ALA A 247 11.68 2.63 11.15
CA ALA A 247 10.89 2.18 12.30
C ALA A 247 9.60 3.00 12.41
N PHE A 248 9.68 4.31 12.17
CA PHE A 248 8.51 5.19 12.09
C PHE A 248 7.55 4.74 10.98
N VAL A 249 8.06 4.44 9.79
CA VAL A 249 7.26 3.92 8.67
C VAL A 249 6.55 2.61 9.05
N VAL A 250 7.25 1.67 9.66
CA VAL A 250 6.68 0.39 10.11
C VAL A 250 5.57 0.58 11.15
N VAL A 251 5.73 1.52 12.07
CA VAL A 251 4.69 1.84 13.07
C VAL A 251 3.43 2.38 12.40
N LEU A 252 3.57 3.25 11.40
CA LEU A 252 2.42 3.77 10.65
C LEU A 252 1.68 2.65 9.91
N ILE A 253 2.42 1.74 9.28
CA ILE A 253 1.88 0.54 8.61
C ILE A 253 1.10 -0.32 9.61
N ALA A 254 1.68 -0.61 10.77
CA ALA A 254 1.04 -1.42 11.81
C ALA A 254 -0.28 -0.80 12.30
N ILE A 255 -0.31 0.53 12.48
CA ILE A 255 -1.52 1.24 12.89
C ILE A 255 -2.60 1.15 11.80
N VAL A 256 -2.25 1.41 10.53
CA VAL A 256 -3.20 1.37 9.42
C VAL A 256 -3.77 -0.05 9.23
N GLU A 257 -2.95 -1.08 9.37
CA GLU A 257 -3.39 -2.48 9.27
C GLU A 257 -4.52 -2.76 10.28
N VAL A 258 -4.29 -2.39 11.54
CA VAL A 258 -5.28 -2.58 12.60
C VAL A 258 -6.55 -1.75 12.34
N MET A 259 -6.41 -0.49 11.90
CA MET A 259 -7.57 0.34 11.55
C MET A 259 -8.39 -0.25 10.40
N LYS A 260 -7.73 -0.79 9.37
CA LYS A 260 -8.42 -1.39 8.21
C LYS A 260 -9.17 -2.65 8.60
N MET A 261 -8.59 -3.46 9.49
CA MET A 261 -9.28 -4.63 10.01
C MET A 261 -10.50 -4.28 10.88
N ASN A 262 -10.39 -3.33 11.81
CA ASN A 262 -11.53 -2.95 12.65
C ASN A 262 -12.73 -2.51 11.79
N ASN A 263 -12.46 -1.76 10.71
CA ASN A 263 -13.46 -1.35 9.74
C ASN A 263 -14.07 -2.53 8.94
N SER A 264 -13.30 -3.58 8.61
CA SER A 264 -13.86 -4.76 7.94
C SER A 264 -14.73 -5.61 8.87
N VAL A 265 -14.31 -5.78 10.14
CA VAL A 265 -15.08 -6.53 11.15
C VAL A 265 -16.41 -5.84 11.47
N ILE A 266 -16.42 -4.52 11.63
CA ILE A 266 -17.65 -3.75 11.85
C ILE A 266 -18.61 -3.93 10.67
N LYS A 267 -18.10 -3.89 9.43
CA LYS A 267 -18.92 -4.12 8.23
C LYS A 267 -19.50 -5.53 8.18
N GLU A 268 -18.72 -6.55 8.52
CA GLU A 268 -19.20 -7.94 8.53
C GLU A 268 -20.29 -8.14 9.60
N LYS A 269 -20.13 -7.53 10.78
CA LYS A 269 -21.18 -7.51 11.81
C LYS A 269 -22.45 -6.81 11.32
N PHE A 270 -22.31 -5.62 10.74
CA PHE A 270 -23.44 -4.87 10.19
C PHE A 270 -24.15 -5.62 9.05
N ALA A 271 -23.38 -6.24 8.14
CA ALA A 271 -23.93 -7.05 7.05
C ALA A 271 -24.71 -8.26 7.59
N ARG A 272 -24.18 -8.95 8.62
CA ARG A 272 -24.89 -10.05 9.29
C ARG A 272 -26.17 -9.57 9.97
N GLU A 273 -26.16 -8.41 10.60
CA GLU A 273 -27.32 -7.85 11.29
C GLU A 273 -28.43 -7.44 10.31
N VAL A 274 -28.08 -6.84 9.16
CA VAL A 274 -29.03 -6.51 8.10
C VAL A 274 -29.65 -7.77 7.47
N ILE A 275 -28.85 -8.81 7.22
CA ILE A 275 -29.34 -10.08 6.67
C ILE A 275 -30.21 -10.83 7.70
N GLY A 276 -29.80 -10.84 8.97
CA GLY A 276 -30.57 -11.43 10.07
C GLY A 276 -31.88 -10.69 10.36
N GLY A 277 -31.88 -9.36 10.22
CA GLY A 277 -33.08 -8.52 10.39
C GLY A 277 -34.13 -8.73 9.31
N LEU A 278 -33.72 -8.98 8.06
CA LEU A 278 -34.66 -9.30 6.97
C LEU A 278 -35.32 -10.69 7.12
N SER A 279 -34.64 -11.63 7.80
CA SER A 279 -35.19 -12.97 8.05
C SER A 279 -36.37 -12.94 9.04
N ASN A 280 -36.35 -12.01 10.00
CA ASN A 280 -37.43 -11.85 10.99
C ASN A 280 -38.64 -11.05 10.47
N ILE A 281 -38.49 -10.32 9.36
CA ILE A 281 -39.60 -9.56 8.74
C ILE A 281 -40.48 -10.50 7.88
N ILE A 282 -39.92 -11.57 7.31
CA ILE A 282 -40.67 -12.51 6.46
C ILE A 282 -41.54 -13.48 7.29
N VAL A 283 -41.15 -13.80 8.53
CA VAL A 283 -41.95 -14.69 9.41
C VAL A 283 -43.18 -13.98 9.99
N GLY A 284 -43.16 -12.65 10.10
CA GLY A 284 -44.31 -11.87 10.61
C GLY A 284 -45.42 -11.60 9.59
N ALA A 285 -45.20 -11.88 8.31
CA ALA A 285 -46.18 -11.63 7.23
C ALA A 285 -46.93 -12.89 6.74
N LEU A 286 -46.74 -14.04 7.40
CA LEU A 286 -47.40 -15.31 7.03
C LEU A 286 -48.39 -15.85 8.09
N LEU A 287 -48.75 -15.04 9.10
CA LEU A 287 -49.69 -15.43 10.16
C LEU A 287 -50.80 -14.39 10.43
N LEU A 288 -51.31 -13.72 9.40
CA LEU A 288 -52.59 -13.02 9.42
C LEU A 288 -53.40 -13.34 8.18
#